data_AF-A0A7S2EAP7-F1
#
_entry.id   AF-A0A7S2EAP7-F1
#
_cell.length_a   1.000
_cell.length_b   1.000
_cell.length_c   1.000
_cell.angle_alpha   90.00
_cell.angle_beta   90.00
_cell.angle_gamma   90.00
#
_symmetry.space_group_name_H-M   'P 1'
#
loop_
_entity.id
_entity.type
_entity.pdbx_description
1 polymer ?
#
loop_
_entity_poly.entity_id
_entity_poly.type
_entity_poly.pdbx_seq_one_letter_code
_entity_poly.pdbx_strand_id
1 'polypeptide(L)'
;MIAPSPNRLRVTDATLTECGSHRTKCRSVSWNAPGTLLASACSDRLAKVWDVSGGGGREAREVLALTGHKDAVERVRFHPADASALCTASDDRMVRFWDVRTSGSGRCVGRIDLQGHARHGRCG
;
A
#
# COMPACT_ATOMS: atom_id res chain seq x y z
N MET A 1 -5.00 -27.79 -10.34
CA MET A 1 -4.22 -26.85 -9.51
C MET A 1 -4.40 -25.47 -10.14
N ILE A 2 -5.24 -24.60 -9.56
CA ILE A 2 -5.56 -23.28 -10.16
C ILE A 2 -4.48 -22.32 -9.70
N ALA A 3 -3.66 -21.81 -10.63
CA ALA A 3 -2.69 -20.76 -10.32
C ALA A 3 -3.43 -19.53 -9.78
N PRO A 4 -3.01 -18.94 -8.64
CA PRO A 4 -3.61 -17.71 -8.15
C PRO A 4 -3.47 -16.62 -9.22
N SER A 5 -4.58 -15.96 -9.55
CA SER A 5 -4.57 -14.83 -10.48
C SER A 5 -3.67 -13.74 -9.90
N PRO A 6 -2.78 -13.11 -10.68
CA PRO A 6 -1.77 -12.16 -10.17
C PRO A 6 -2.37 -10.93 -9.46
N ASN A 7 -3.68 -10.69 -9.61
CA ASN A 7 -4.41 -9.55 -9.03
C ASN A 7 -5.36 -9.92 -7.89
N ARG A 8 -5.29 -11.15 -7.34
CA ARG A 8 -6.14 -11.56 -6.21
C ARG A 8 -5.27 -11.94 -5.01
N LEU A 9 -5.47 -11.26 -3.88
CA LEU A 9 -4.85 -11.64 -2.61
C LEU A 9 -5.86 -12.43 -1.78
N ARG A 10 -5.36 -13.47 -1.10
CA ARG A 10 -6.07 -14.12 0.00
C ARG A 10 -5.67 -13.46 1.29
N VAL A 11 -6.64 -12.91 2.00
CA VAL A 11 -6.45 -12.40 3.35
C VAL A 11 -6.73 -13.55 4.30
N THR A 12 -5.67 -14.25 4.71
CA THR A 12 -5.71 -15.25 5.79
C THR A 12 -5.06 -14.67 7.03
N ASP A 13 -5.55 -15.06 8.21
CA ASP A 13 -5.13 -14.57 9.54
C ASP A 13 -3.68 -14.07 9.59
N ALA A 14 -3.57 -12.75 9.72
CA ALA A 14 -2.34 -11.97 9.89
C ALA A 14 -1.24 -12.07 8.81
N THR A 15 -1.41 -12.82 7.72
CA THR A 15 -0.36 -12.96 6.69
C THR A 15 -0.92 -12.87 5.26
N LEU A 16 -0.55 -11.79 4.57
CA LEU A 16 -0.61 -11.71 3.10
C LEU A 16 0.55 -12.55 2.53
N THR A 17 0.40 -13.88 2.55
CA THR A 17 1.50 -14.81 2.22
C THR A 17 1.78 -14.89 0.71
N GLU A 18 0.82 -14.50 -0.12
CA GLU A 18 0.96 -14.53 -1.58
C GLU A 18 0.57 -13.18 -2.17
N CYS A 19 1.44 -12.18 -2.03
CA CYS A 19 1.34 -11.03 -2.92
C CYS A 19 1.98 -11.36 -4.27
N GLY A 20 1.32 -12.22 -5.06
CA GLY A 20 1.73 -12.52 -6.44
C GLY A 20 1.78 -11.29 -7.36
N SER A 21 1.29 -10.14 -6.89
CA SER A 21 1.32 -8.86 -7.61
C SER A 21 2.57 -8.00 -7.32
N HIS A 22 3.21 -8.19 -6.16
CA HIS A 22 4.39 -7.44 -5.76
C HIS A 22 5.63 -8.24 -6.11
N ARG A 23 6.61 -7.60 -6.76
CA ARG A 23 7.82 -8.31 -7.22
C ARG A 23 8.78 -8.67 -6.09
N THR A 24 8.56 -8.11 -4.90
CA THR A 24 9.47 -8.22 -3.74
C THR A 24 8.70 -8.23 -2.42
N LYS A 25 9.41 -8.26 -1.29
CA LYS A 25 8.83 -8.31 0.05
C LYS A 25 7.95 -7.09 0.35
N CYS A 26 6.72 -7.35 0.79
CA CYS A 26 5.85 -6.34 1.41
C CYS A 26 6.46 -5.88 2.75
N ARG A 27 6.50 -4.56 2.98
CA ARG A 27 7.11 -3.94 4.17
C ARG A 27 6.08 -3.46 5.20
N SER A 28 4.87 -3.13 4.75
CA SER A 28 3.83 -2.58 5.62
C SER A 28 2.45 -2.78 4.98
N VAL A 29 1.43 -2.93 5.83
CA VAL A 29 0.02 -3.00 5.44
C VAL A 29 -0.81 -2.11 6.35
N SER A 30 -1.91 -1.56 5.83
CA SER A 30 -2.84 -0.75 6.62
C SER A 30 -4.26 -0.90 6.09
N TRP A 31 -5.20 -1.10 6.99
CA TRP A 31 -6.63 -1.03 6.70
C TRP A 31 -7.12 0.42 6.72
N ASN A 32 -8.15 0.73 5.93
CA ASN A 32 -8.94 1.94 6.13
C ASN A 32 -9.91 1.75 7.30
N ALA A 33 -10.42 2.84 7.86
CA ALA A 33 -11.31 2.77 9.03
C ALA A 33 -12.59 1.94 8.80
N PRO A 34 -13.25 2.00 7.62
CA PRO A 34 -14.39 1.13 7.32
C PRO A 34 -14.04 -0.36 7.10
N GLY A 35 -12.75 -0.72 6.98
CA GLY A 35 -12.31 -2.09 6.67
C GLY A 35 -12.60 -2.56 5.25
N THR A 36 -12.99 -1.67 4.34
CA THR A 36 -13.30 -1.98 2.93
C THR A 36 -12.09 -1.94 2.02
N LEU A 37 -11.04 -1.21 2.42
CA LEU A 37 -9.80 -1.07 1.67
C LEU A 37 -8.61 -1.51 2.52
N LEU A 38 -7.67 -2.18 1.87
CA LEU A 38 -6.38 -2.55 2.40
C LEU A 38 -5.30 -1.92 1.53
N ALA A 39 -4.29 -1.32 2.13
CA ALA A 39 -3.12 -0.80 1.43
C ALA A 39 -1.89 -1.63 1.78
N SER A 40 -1.04 -1.88 0.80
CA SER A 40 0.25 -2.56 0.96
C SER A 40 1.38 -1.67 0.44
N ALA A 41 2.49 -1.63 1.17
CA ALA A 41 3.74 -1.00 0.74
C ALA A 41 4.78 -2.07 0.43
N CYS A 42 5.53 -1.88 -0.65
CA CYS A 42 6.52 -2.85 -1.12
C CYS A 42 7.85 -2.22 -1.50
N SER A 43 8.89 -3.05 -1.45
CA SER A 43 10.25 -2.68 -1.89
C SER A 43 10.37 -2.54 -3.41
N ASP A 44 9.34 -2.92 -4.18
CA ASP A 44 9.24 -2.72 -5.63
C ASP A 44 8.88 -1.27 -6.03
N ARG A 45 8.93 -0.35 -5.06
CA ARG A 45 8.63 1.09 -5.20
C ARG A 45 7.15 1.40 -5.42
N LEU A 46 6.28 0.40 -5.24
CA LEU A 46 4.84 0.56 -5.34
C LEU A 46 4.21 0.46 -3.96
N ALA A 47 3.18 1.27 -3.76
CA ALA A 47 2.13 0.94 -2.83
C ALA A 47 0.88 0.57 -3.63
N LYS A 48 0.13 -0.43 -3.18
CA LYS A 48 -1.11 -0.88 -3.84
C LYS A 48 -2.27 -0.77 -2.87
N VAL A 49 -3.46 -0.50 -3.41
CA VAL A 49 -4.71 -0.50 -2.66
C VAL A 49 -5.60 -1.60 -3.21
N TRP A 50 -6.23 -2.29 -2.28
CA TRP A 50 -7.01 -3.48 -2.50
C TRP A 50 -8.41 -3.27 -1.95
N ASP A 51 -9.43 -3.59 -2.74
CA ASP A 51 -10.81 -3.67 -2.29
C ASP A 51 -11.10 -5.09 -1.81
N VAL A 52 -11.56 -5.19 -0.56
CA VAL A 52 -11.89 -6.46 0.12
C VAL A 52 -13.40 -6.65 0.33
N SER A 53 -14.22 -5.72 -0.13
CA SER A 53 -15.66 -5.70 0.13
C SER A 53 -16.42 -6.87 -0.51
N GLY A 54 -15.94 -7.36 -1.65
CA GLY A 54 -16.64 -8.36 -2.46
C GLY A 54 -16.47 -9.82 -2.02
N GLY A 55 -15.60 -10.14 -1.05
CA GLY A 55 -15.15 -11.52 -0.78
C GLY A 55 -15.34 -12.02 0.66
N GLY A 56 -16.20 -11.38 1.46
CA GLY A 56 -16.34 -11.72 2.89
C GLY A 56 -15.04 -11.52 3.68
N GLY A 57 -14.20 -10.56 3.26
CA GLY A 57 -12.90 -10.27 3.85
C GLY A 57 -11.78 -11.26 3.50
N ARG A 58 -12.05 -12.32 2.72
CA ARG A 58 -11.04 -13.35 2.35
C ARG A 58 -10.40 -13.13 0.98
N GLU A 59 -11.03 -12.32 0.13
CA GLU A 59 -10.51 -11.98 -1.19
C GLU A 59 -10.30 -10.48 -1.30
N ALA A 60 -9.12 -10.09 -1.77
CA ALA A 60 -8.78 -8.70 -2.09
C ALA A 60 -8.52 -8.55 -3.59
N ARG A 61 -9.14 -7.55 -4.20
CA ARG A 61 -8.93 -7.17 -5.60
C ARG A 61 -8.07 -5.91 -5.65
N GLU A 62 -7.01 -5.93 -6.45
CA GLU A 62 -6.25 -4.70 -6.71
C GLU A 62 -7.15 -3.66 -7.38
N VAL A 63 -7.29 -2.50 -6.76
CA VAL A 63 -8.06 -1.37 -7.31
C VAL A 63 -7.16 -0.22 -7.72
N LEU A 64 -6.00 -0.04 -7.07
CA LEU A 64 -5.09 1.06 -7.37
C LEU A 64 -3.63 0.64 -7.18
N ALA A 65 -2.76 1.13 -8.08
CA ALA A 65 -1.32 1.12 -7.93
C ALA A 65 -0.81 2.56 -7.80
N LEU A 66 -0.24 2.88 -6.63
CA LEU A 66 0.30 4.18 -6.28
C LEU A 66 1.73 4.27 -6.77
N THR A 67 1.89 4.86 -7.96
CA THR A 67 3.15 4.90 -8.70
C THR A 67 3.86 6.24 -8.52
N GLY A 68 5.19 6.21 -8.58
CA GLY A 68 6.03 7.41 -8.65
C GLY A 68 7.14 7.44 -7.61
N HIS A 69 7.15 6.54 -6.61
CA HIS A 69 8.24 6.52 -5.64
C HIS A 69 9.50 6.07 -6.36
N LYS A 70 10.63 6.71 -6.05
CA LYS A 70 11.90 6.43 -6.73
C LYS A 70 12.70 5.33 -6.03
N ASP A 71 12.29 4.94 -4.82
CA ASP A 71 12.89 3.87 -4.02
C ASP A 71 11.80 3.09 -3.26
N ALA A 72 12.20 2.09 -2.46
CA ALA A 72 11.31 1.22 -1.68
C ALA A 72 10.29 2.01 -0.87
N VAL A 73 9.03 1.56 -0.86
CA VAL A 73 7.99 2.10 0.02
C VAL A 73 8.02 1.29 1.32
N GLU A 74 8.37 1.95 2.41
CA GLU A 74 8.63 1.30 3.69
C GLU A 74 7.41 1.29 4.61
N ARG A 75 6.53 2.29 4.45
CA ARG A 75 5.33 2.46 5.27
C ARG A 75 4.16 2.96 4.44
N VAL A 76 2.98 2.47 4.80
CA VAL A 76 1.70 2.95 4.28
C VAL A 76 0.71 3.07 5.44
N ARG A 77 -0.10 4.14 5.45
CA ARG A 77 -1.12 4.38 6.47
C ARG A 77 -2.32 5.11 5.89
N PHE A 78 -3.52 4.59 6.21
CA PHE A 78 -4.76 5.32 6.00
C PHE A 78 -4.96 6.38 7.07
N HIS A 79 -5.64 7.46 6.70
CA HIS A 79 -6.13 8.44 7.65
C HIS A 79 -7.26 7.81 8.50
N PRO A 80 -7.24 7.98 9.84
CA PRO A 80 -8.17 7.29 10.73
C PRO A 80 -9.63 7.77 10.61
N ALA A 81 -9.85 9.02 10.18
CA ALA A 81 -11.20 9.59 10.04
C ALA A 81 -11.63 9.80 8.57
N ASP A 82 -10.70 9.67 7.62
CA ASP A 82 -10.98 9.84 6.20
C ASP A 82 -10.50 8.59 5.46
N ALA A 83 -11.44 7.72 5.12
CA ALA A 83 -11.17 6.44 4.47
C ALA A 83 -10.56 6.58 3.06
N SER A 84 -10.61 7.78 2.47
CA SER A 84 -10.07 8.08 1.14
C SER A 84 -8.66 8.66 1.17
N ALA A 85 -8.17 9.09 2.33
CA ALA A 85 -6.84 9.67 2.46
C ALA A 85 -5.81 8.61 2.88
N LEU A 86 -4.70 8.53 2.16
CA LEU A 86 -3.62 7.59 2.40
C LEU A 86 -2.26 8.28 2.31
N CYS A 87 -1.35 7.91 3.20
CA CYS A 87 0.04 8.37 3.19
C CYS A 87 1.00 7.21 2.91
N THR A 88 2.01 7.44 2.09
CA THR A 88 3.12 6.51 1.83
C THR A 88 4.44 7.19 2.14
N ALA A 89 5.34 6.47 2.81
CA ALA A 89 6.71 6.93 3.08
C ALA A 89 7.71 5.97 2.42
N SER A 90 8.71 6.54 1.76
CA SER A 90 9.68 5.80 0.97
C SER A 90 11.12 6.24 1.27
N ASP A 91 12.05 5.33 0.99
CA ASP A 91 13.49 5.58 1.01
C ASP A 91 13.95 6.61 -0.03
N ASP A 92 13.07 7.07 -0.93
CA ASP A 92 13.31 8.21 -1.80
C ASP A 92 13.25 9.57 -1.08
N ARG A 93 13.13 9.54 0.26
CA ARG A 93 13.00 10.69 1.16
C ARG A 93 11.76 11.53 0.91
N MET A 94 10.74 10.96 0.27
CA MET A 94 9.46 11.62 0.07
C MET A 94 8.37 10.90 0.85
N VAL A 95 7.49 11.70 1.45
CA VAL A 95 6.16 11.26 1.86
C VAL A 95 5.17 11.75 0.82
N ARG A 96 4.28 10.87 0.39
CA ARG A 96 3.20 11.22 -0.55
C ARG A 96 1.84 11.00 0.05
N PHE A 97 0.95 11.90 -0.30
CA PHE A 97 -0.45 11.89 0.08
C PHE A 97 -1.28 11.51 -1.14
N TRP A 98 -2.17 10.56 -0.94
CA TRP A 98 -3.01 9.99 -1.97
C TRP A 98 -4.46 10.18 -1.57
N ASP A 99 -5.26 10.65 -2.51
CA ASP A 99 -6.71 10.47 -2.48
C ASP A 99 -7.01 9.19 -3.27
N VAL A 100 -7.53 8.19 -2.57
CA VAL A 100 -7.86 6.86 -3.10
C VAL A 100 -9.37 6.66 -3.28
N ARG A 101 -10.09 7.75 -3.56
CA ARG A 101 -11.51 7.72 -3.98
C ARG A 101 -11.79 6.54 -4.93
N THR A 102 -12.83 5.78 -4.59
CA THR A 102 -13.25 4.54 -5.25
C THR A 102 -13.55 4.70 -6.76
N SER A 103 -13.57 5.94 -7.29
CA SER A 103 -13.79 6.24 -8.72
C SER A 103 -12.56 6.03 -9.62
N GLY A 104 -11.60 5.19 -9.22
CA GLY A 104 -10.71 4.51 -10.18
C GLY A 104 -9.39 5.17 -10.56
N SER A 105 -9.01 6.30 -9.96
CA SER A 105 -7.62 6.79 -10.06
C SER A 105 -7.14 7.33 -8.73
N GLY A 106 -6.25 6.59 -8.08
CA GLY A 106 -5.55 7.04 -6.88
C GLY A 106 -4.67 8.19 -7.28
N ARG A 107 -5.06 9.41 -6.93
CA ARG A 107 -4.34 10.61 -7.32
C ARG A 107 -3.40 11.00 -6.19
N CYS A 108 -2.14 11.23 -6.54
CA CYS A 108 -1.22 11.93 -5.63
C CYS A 108 -1.72 13.38 -5.50
N VAL A 109 -2.18 13.74 -4.31
CA VAL A 109 -2.70 15.09 -4.01
C VAL A 109 -1.65 15.97 -3.36
N GLY A 110 -0.56 15.38 -2.86
CA GLY A 110 0.53 16.14 -2.25
C GLY A 110 1.77 15.29 -2.05
N ARG A 111 2.90 15.98 -1.90
CA ARG A 111 4.18 15.38 -1.53
C ARG A 111 4.94 16.30 -0.60
N ILE A 112 5.59 15.72 0.39
CA ILE A 112 6.50 16.41 1.31
C ILE A 112 7.88 15.79 1.13
N ASP A 113 8.86 16.65 0.84
CA ASP A 113 10.28 16.29 0.86
C ASP A 113 10.75 16.27 2.30
N LEU A 114 11.19 15.10 2.75
CA LEU A 114 11.74 14.89 4.07
C LEU A 114 13.25 15.10 4.02
N GLN A 115 13.67 16.34 3.79
CA GLN A 115 15.08 16.71 3.87
C GLN A 115 15.57 16.52 5.31
N GLY A 116 16.42 15.52 5.53
CA GLY A 116 17.00 15.22 6.86
C GLY A 116 16.80 13.79 7.34
N HIS A 117 15.93 12.99 6.71
CA HIS A 117 15.84 11.56 7.00
C HIS A 117 17.01 10.83 6.33
N ALA A 118 18.18 10.93 6.94
CA ALA A 118 19.29 10.05 6.65
C ALA A 118 18.82 8.61 6.89
N ARG A 119 19.15 7.73 5.94
CA ARG A 119 18.93 6.28 6.01
C ARG A 119 19.18 5.81 7.44
N HIS A 120 18.35 4.88 7.91
CA HIS A 120 18.54 4.11 9.14
C HIS A 120 20.04 3.87 9.38
N GLY A 121 20.66 4.77 10.15
CA GLY A 121 21.98 4.52 10.68
C GLY A 121 21.74 3.37 11.63
N ARG A 122 22.32 2.20 11.36
CA ARG A 122 22.58 1.30 12.48
C ARG A 122 23.46 2.12 13.42
N CYS A 123 22.89 2.56 14.53
CA CYS A 123 23.72 2.97 15.65
C CYS A 123 24.57 1.74 15.98
N GLY A 124 25.88 1.87 15.78
CA GLY A 124 26.86 0.86 16.16
C GLY A 124 26.99 0.76 17.67
#